data_AF-A0A8W8ISV1-F1
#
_entry.id   AF-A0A8W8ISV1-F1
#
_cell.length_a   1.000
_cell.length_b   1.000
_cell.length_c   1.000
_cell.angle_alpha   90.00
_cell.angle_beta   90.00
_cell.angle_gamma   90.00
#
_symmetry.space_group_name_H-M   'P 1'
#
loop_
_entity.id
_entity.type
_entity.pdbx_description
1 polymer ?
#
loop_
_entity_poly.entity_id
_entity_poly.type
_entity_poly.pdbx_seq_one_letter_code
_entity_poly.pdbx_strand_id
1 'polypeptide(L)'
;PNWEESDLCQKCSSPFFWNFRRMWEEKTLGIRQHHCRKCGKAVCNKCSAKKSTIPPLGYEYEVRVCDDCFSTITDEEKAPLATFHDVKHQVIYMNLDQTRKRLLTVGRDRVVKLWDVSTVLH
;
A
#
# COMPACT_ATOMS: atom_id res chain seq x y z
N PRO A 1 7.10 -5.72 4.40
CA PRO A 1 7.80 -5.71 5.70
C PRO A 1 6.78 -5.58 6.85
N ASN A 2 7.07 -6.19 8.00
CA ASN A 2 6.23 -6.01 9.19
C ASN A 2 6.38 -4.59 9.74
N TRP A 3 5.32 -4.08 10.37
CA TRP A 3 5.35 -2.75 10.98
C TRP A 3 5.97 -2.88 12.37
N GLU A 4 7.02 -2.10 12.60
CA GLU A 4 7.71 -2.08 13.89
C GLU A 4 6.97 -1.19 14.88
N GLU A 5 6.86 -1.65 16.12
CA GLU A 5 6.38 -0.86 17.25
C GLU A 5 7.58 -0.17 17.90
N SER A 6 7.45 1.13 18.15
CA SER A 6 8.49 1.91 18.82
C SER A 6 7.89 3.17 19.41
N ASP A 7 8.28 3.52 20.63
CA ASP A 7 7.86 4.77 21.30
C ASP A 7 8.53 6.01 20.71
N LEU A 8 9.55 5.84 19.87
CA LEU A 8 10.36 6.89 19.28
C LEU A 8 10.36 6.79 17.76
N CYS A 9 10.50 7.92 17.10
CA CYS A 9 10.79 7.93 15.67
C CYS A 9 12.12 7.23 15.41
N GLN A 10 12.12 6.14 14.64
CA GLN A 10 13.32 5.35 14.32
C GLN A 10 14.25 6.03 13.28
N LYS A 11 14.08 7.35 13.09
CA LYS A 11 14.91 8.20 12.22
C LYS A 11 15.50 9.39 12.97
N CYS A 12 14.69 10.10 13.77
CA CYS A 12 15.13 11.29 14.50
C CYS A 12 15.04 11.15 16.04
N SER A 13 14.63 9.99 16.55
CA SER A 13 14.48 9.69 17.98
C SER A 13 13.49 10.57 18.75
N SER A 14 12.70 11.40 18.06
CA SER A 14 11.65 12.20 18.68
C SER A 14 10.55 11.31 19.26
N PRO A 15 10.02 11.62 20.46
CA PRO A 15 9.00 10.81 21.10
C PRO A 15 7.63 10.91 20.41
N PHE A 16 6.91 9.78 20.39
CA PHE A 16 5.51 9.74 19.97
C PHE A 16 4.54 10.00 21.13
N PHE A 17 3.30 10.36 20.76
CA PHE A 17 2.28 10.89 21.68
C PHE A 17 1.89 9.98 22.86
N TRP A 18 2.02 8.66 22.78
CA TRP A 18 1.69 7.79 23.92
C TRP A 18 2.80 7.75 24.98
N ASN A 19 3.96 8.37 24.74
CA ASN A 19 5.01 8.54 25.75
C ASN A 19 4.74 9.78 26.61
N PHE A 20 3.66 9.75 27.39
CA PHE A 20 3.22 10.86 28.24
C PHE A 20 4.30 11.35 29.22
N ARG A 21 5.11 10.42 29.76
CA ARG A 21 6.21 10.75 30.68
C ARG A 21 7.26 11.63 30.00
N ARG A 22 7.72 11.23 28.81
CA ARG A 22 8.72 11.99 28.06
C ARG A 22 8.16 13.30 27.50
N MET A 23 6.88 13.33 27.12
CA MET A 23 6.19 14.58 26.74
C MET A 23 6.14 15.59 27.87
N TRP A 24 5.88 15.14 29.10
CA TRP A 24 5.86 15.99 30.29
C TRP A 24 7.26 16.49 30.65
N GLU A 25 8.28 15.63 30.56
CA GLU A 25 9.68 15.99 30.82
C GLU A 25 10.24 16.99 29.79
N GLU A 26 9.94 16.81 28.50
CA GLU A 26 10.43 17.67 27.41
C GLU A 26 9.52 18.88 27.12
N LYS A 27 8.39 19.03 27.84
CA LYS A 27 7.35 20.07 27.61
C LYS A 27 6.88 20.18 26.15
N THR A 28 6.85 19.06 25.44
CA THR A 28 6.53 18.98 24.01
C THR A 28 5.24 18.21 23.77
N LEU A 29 4.42 18.68 22.83
CA LEU A 29 3.30 17.92 22.31
C LEU A 29 3.87 16.76 21.47
N GLY A 30 3.64 15.53 21.90
CA GLY A 30 4.14 14.33 21.22
C GLY A 30 3.63 14.21 19.79
N ILE A 31 4.43 13.58 18.93
CA ILE A 31 4.15 13.52 17.49
C ILE A 31 3.34 12.25 17.19
N ARG A 32 2.47 12.30 16.17
CA ARG A 32 1.76 11.12 15.68
C ARG A 32 2.74 10.17 14.98
N GLN A 33 2.62 8.88 15.28
CA GLN A 33 3.37 7.82 14.59
C GLN A 33 2.77 7.51 13.22
N HIS A 34 3.66 7.22 12.28
CA HIS A 34 3.38 6.67 10.98
C HIS A 34 4.34 5.51 10.71
N HIS A 35 4.04 4.70 9.70
CA HIS A 35 4.94 3.64 9.24
C HIS A 35 5.38 3.89 7.79
N CYS A 36 6.66 3.66 7.52
CA CYS A 36 7.17 3.62 6.15
C CYS A 36 6.71 2.32 5.48
N ARG A 37 6.03 2.40 4.32
CA ARG A 37 5.53 1.20 3.64
C ARG A 37 6.63 0.33 3.01
N LYS A 38 7.80 0.90 2.68
CA LYS A 38 8.96 0.16 2.14
C LYS A 38 9.75 -0.60 3.19
N CYS A 39 9.96 -0.04 4.39
CA CYS A 39 10.82 -0.65 5.41
C CYS A 39 10.13 -1.02 6.74
N GLY A 40 8.87 -0.61 6.97
CA GLY A 40 8.12 -0.98 8.16
C GLY A 40 8.42 -0.16 9.43
N LYS A 41 9.44 0.71 9.42
CA LYS A 41 9.83 1.52 10.59
C LYS A 41 8.76 2.53 11.02
N ALA A 42 8.64 2.71 12.33
CA ALA A 42 7.89 3.76 12.99
C ALA A 42 8.59 5.12 12.82
N VAL A 43 7.92 6.07 12.18
CA VAL A 43 8.48 7.37 11.78
C VAL A 43 7.49 8.50 12.05
N CYS A 44 8.01 9.69 12.34
CA CYS A 44 7.21 10.90 12.48
C CYS A 44 6.88 11.51 11.11
N ASN A 45 5.99 12.50 11.07
CA ASN A 45 5.63 13.16 9.81
C ASN A 45 6.82 13.86 9.13
N LYS A 46 7.76 14.42 9.91
CA LYS A 46 8.95 15.11 9.37
C LYS A 46 9.89 14.16 8.62
N CYS A 47 10.13 12.96 9.16
CA CYS A 47 11.02 11.95 8.55
C CYS A 47 10.34 11.09 7.47
N SER A 48 9.10 11.43 7.10
CA SER A 48 8.32 10.66 6.14
C SER A 48 7.37 11.55 5.35
N ALA A 49 7.83 12.75 4.98
CA ALA A 49 7.01 13.75 4.29
C ALA A 49 6.62 13.31 2.87
N LYS A 50 7.38 12.40 2.28
CA LYS A 50 7.23 11.96 0.89
C LYS A 50 6.34 10.72 0.75
N LYS A 51 5.79 10.56 -0.44
CA LYS A 51 5.04 9.37 -0.85
C LYS A 51 5.61 8.84 -2.16
N SER A 52 5.49 7.53 -2.39
CA SER A 52 5.89 6.88 -3.64
C SER A 52 4.97 5.71 -3.91
N THR A 53 4.80 5.35 -5.17
CA THR A 53 4.33 4.02 -5.55
C THR A 53 5.44 3.00 -5.26
N ILE A 54 5.05 1.77 -4.94
CA ILE A 54 5.95 0.61 -4.81
C ILE A 54 5.24 -0.65 -5.36
N PRO A 55 4.94 -0.72 -6.67
CA PRO A 55 4.29 -1.87 -7.31
C PRO A 55 4.87 -3.25 -6.97
N PRO A 56 6.20 -3.47 -6.85
CA PRO A 56 6.74 -4.76 -6.42
C PRO A 56 6.31 -5.21 -5.02
N LEU A 57 5.86 -4.27 -4.17
CA LEU A 57 5.29 -4.54 -2.84
C LEU A 57 3.75 -4.47 -2.83
N GLY A 58 3.12 -4.36 -4.00
CA GLY A 58 1.66 -4.25 -4.15
C GLY A 58 1.08 -2.85 -3.93
N TYR A 59 1.91 -1.81 -3.83
CA TYR A 59 1.46 -0.43 -3.67
C TYR A 59 1.43 0.30 -5.01
N GLU A 60 0.36 0.07 -5.77
CA GLU A 60 0.16 0.72 -7.09
C GLU A 60 -0.20 2.22 -6.96
N TYR A 61 -0.68 2.65 -5.78
CA TYR A 61 -0.93 4.06 -5.46
C TYR A 61 0.13 4.60 -4.51
N GLU A 62 0.30 5.92 -4.50
CA GLU A 62 1.28 6.58 -3.64
C GLU A 62 1.04 6.31 -2.15
N VAL A 63 2.04 5.70 -1.52
CA VAL A 63 2.05 5.43 -0.08
C VAL A 63 3.21 6.13 0.61
N ARG A 64 3.01 6.42 1.90
CA ARG A 64 4.03 7.11 2.71
C ARG A 64 5.30 6.27 2.85
N VAL A 65 6.44 6.90 2.59
CA VAL A 65 7.77 6.32 2.78
C VAL A 65 8.63 7.28 3.59
N CYS A 66 9.60 6.76 4.34
CA CYS A 66 10.60 7.62 4.97
C CYS A 66 11.56 8.18 3.91
N ASP A 67 12.24 9.27 4.25
CA ASP A 67 13.08 10.01 3.28
C ASP A 67 14.19 9.11 2.66
N ASP A 68 14.84 8.28 3.49
CA ASP A 68 15.84 7.31 3.02
C ASP A 68 15.24 6.25 2.07
N CYS A 69 14.02 5.79 2.34
CA CYS A 69 13.37 4.85 1.44
C CYS A 69 12.96 5.54 0.14
N PHE A 70 12.50 6.79 0.19
CA PHE A 70 12.16 7.55 -1.00
C PHE A 70 13.36 7.70 -1.96
N SER A 71 14.55 7.99 -1.44
CA SER A 71 15.75 8.14 -2.27
C SER A 71 16.28 6.83 -2.87
N THR A 72 15.82 5.68 -2.38
CA THR A 72 16.26 4.36 -2.88
C THR A 72 15.26 3.71 -3.83
N ILE A 73 14.07 4.29 -4.03
CA ILE A 73 13.09 3.75 -4.97
C ILE A 73 13.44 4.23 -6.37
N THR A 74 13.76 3.30 -7.27
CA THR A 74 14.09 3.62 -8.67
C THR A 74 12.83 3.88 -9.49
N ASP A 75 12.98 4.40 -10.71
CA ASP A 75 11.83 4.65 -11.59
C ASP A 75 11.25 3.33 -12.15
N GLU A 76 12.08 2.31 -12.34
CA GLU A 76 11.62 0.95 -12.66
C GLU A 76 10.79 0.37 -11.52
N GLU A 77 11.18 0.57 -10.26
CA GLU A 77 10.40 0.14 -9.10
C GLU A 77 9.08 0.91 -8.94
N LYS A 78 8.94 2.10 -9.54
CA LYS A 78 7.68 2.88 -9.55
C LYS A 78 6.76 2.50 -10.70
N ALA A 79 7.26 1.78 -11.70
CA ALA A 79 6.50 1.43 -12.88
C ALA A 79 5.30 0.53 -12.51
N PRO A 80 4.07 0.91 -12.88
CA PRO A 80 2.87 0.19 -12.47
C PRO A 80 2.90 -1.25 -13.01
N LEU A 81 2.56 -2.21 -12.16
CA LEU A 81 2.39 -3.61 -12.56
C LEU A 81 0.93 -3.92 -12.89
N ALA A 82 0.02 -3.01 -12.55
CA ALA A 82 -1.40 -3.07 -12.88
C ALA A 82 -1.79 -2.00 -13.91
N THR A 83 -2.68 -2.38 -14.84
CA THR A 83 -3.38 -1.42 -15.69
C THR A 83 -4.69 -1.01 -15.01
N PHE A 84 -4.98 0.28 -15.01
CA PHE A 84 -6.21 0.81 -14.43
C PHE A 84 -7.26 1.02 -15.52
N HIS A 85 -8.44 0.48 -15.30
CA HIS A 85 -9.60 0.69 -16.16
C HIS A 85 -10.75 1.18 -15.30
N ASP A 86 -11.41 2.27 -15.71
CA ASP A 86 -12.64 2.72 -15.07
C ASP A 86 -13.79 1.80 -15.48
N VAL A 87 -13.98 0.75 -14.69
CA VAL A 87 -14.92 -0.32 -15.03
C VAL A 87 -16.33 0.09 -14.61
N LYS A 88 -17.20 0.33 -15.59
CA LYS A 88 -18.64 0.54 -15.35
C LYS A 88 -19.30 -0.62 -14.59
N HIS A 89 -18.71 -1.82 -14.64
CA HIS A 89 -19.15 -3.02 -13.93
C HIS A 89 -17.99 -3.59 -13.11
N GLN A 90 -17.88 -3.20 -11.84
CA GLN A 90 -16.84 -3.68 -10.93
C GLN A 90 -17.02 -5.18 -10.65
N VAL A 91 -16.06 -6.01 -11.08
CA VAL A 91 -16.05 -7.46 -10.82
C VAL A 91 -15.65 -7.71 -9.36
N ILE A 92 -16.51 -8.39 -8.61
CA ILE A 92 -16.30 -8.74 -7.19
C ILE A 92 -15.88 -10.21 -7.01
N TYR A 93 -16.20 -11.06 -7.98
CA TYR A 93 -15.81 -12.46 -7.99
C TYR A 93 -15.55 -12.92 -9.42
N MET A 94 -14.53 -13.74 -9.61
CA MET A 94 -14.26 -14.38 -10.89
C MET A 94 -13.82 -15.82 -10.70
N ASN A 95 -14.21 -16.69 -11.64
CA ASN A 95 -13.79 -18.07 -11.66
C ASN A 95 -13.54 -18.52 -13.11
N LEU A 96 -12.36 -19.08 -13.36
CA LEU A 96 -11.95 -19.56 -14.67
C LEU A 96 -12.06 -21.09 -14.71
N ASP A 97 -12.96 -21.60 -15.54
CA ASP A 97 -13.03 -23.01 -15.89
C ASP A 97 -12.23 -23.21 -17.19
N GLN A 98 -10.96 -23.61 -17.06
CA GLN A 98 -10.09 -23.86 -18.20
C GLN A 98 -10.56 -25.04 -19.05
N THR A 99 -11.11 -26.10 -18.43
CA THR A 99 -11.57 -27.30 -19.13
C THR A 99 -12.71 -26.98 -20.09
N ARG A 100 -13.65 -26.13 -19.67
CA ARG A 100 -14.76 -25.68 -20.51
C ARG A 100 -14.47 -24.39 -21.27
N LYS A 101 -13.26 -23.83 -21.10
CA LYS A 101 -12.83 -22.55 -21.66
C LYS A 101 -13.84 -21.42 -21.38
N ARG A 102 -14.32 -21.32 -20.14
CA ARG A 102 -15.30 -20.32 -19.69
C ARG A 102 -14.77 -19.51 -18.52
N LEU A 103 -15.00 -18.20 -18.55
CA LEU A 103 -14.77 -17.30 -17.42
C LEU A 103 -16.11 -16.84 -16.87
N LEU A 104 -16.35 -17.05 -15.58
CA LEU A 104 -17.46 -16.47 -14.85
C LEU A 104 -16.98 -15.19 -14.15
N THR A 105 -17.75 -14.11 -14.28
CA THR A 105 -17.55 -12.88 -13.50
C THR A 105 -18.86 -12.44 -12.85
N VAL A 106 -18.82 -12.08 -11.57
CA VAL A 106 -19.93 -11.47 -10.85
C VAL A 106 -19.61 -10.00 -10.62
N GLY A 107 -20.50 -9.12 -11.07
CA GLY A 107 -20.43 -7.68 -10.84
C GLY A 107 -21.05 -7.25 -9.51
N ARG A 108 -20.61 -6.10 -9.00
CA ARG A 108 -21.20 -5.46 -7.81
C ARG A 108 -22.69 -5.09 -7.98
N ASP A 109 -23.09 -4.85 -9.22
CA ASP A 109 -24.46 -4.62 -9.67
C ASP A 109 -25.31 -5.90 -9.74
N ARG A 110 -24.79 -7.03 -9.26
CA ARG A 110 -25.41 -8.36 -9.25
C ARG A 110 -25.59 -8.97 -10.64
N VAL A 111 -24.93 -8.43 -11.66
CA VAL A 111 -24.91 -9.03 -13.00
C VAL A 111 -23.87 -10.15 -13.02
N VAL A 112 -24.29 -11.35 -13.41
CA VAL A 112 -23.40 -12.49 -13.65
C VAL A 112 -23.18 -12.63 -15.16
N LYS A 113 -21.91 -12.66 -15.58
CA LYS A 113 -21.52 -12.89 -16.97
C LYS A 113 -20.74 -14.20 -17.07
N LEU A 114 -21.07 -14.97 -18.10
CA LEU A 114 -20.34 -16.15 -18.53
C LEU A 114 -19.72 -15.84 -19.88
N TRP A 115 -18.41 -15.77 -19.91
CA TRP A 115 -17.63 -15.46 -21.10
C TRP A 115 -17.11 -16.75 -21.73
N ASP A 116 -17.26 -16.88 -23.04
CA ASP A 116 -16.50 -17.85 -23.82
C ASP A 116 -15.11 -17.27 -24.06
N VAL A 117 -14.09 -17.93 -23.51
CA VAL A 117 -12.68 -17.52 -23.62
C VAL A 117 -11.86 -18.53 -24.40
N SER A 118 -12.51 -19.31 -25.25
CA SER A 118 -11.87 -20.38 -26.04
C SER A 118 -10.79 -19.89 -27.00
N THR A 119 -10.88 -18.64 -27.45
CA THR A 119 -9.89 -18.00 -28.31
C THR A 119 -8.67 -17.44 -27.55
N VAL A 120 -8.79 -17.27 -26.23
CA VAL A 120 -7.74 -16.71 -25.36
C VAL A 120 -6.95 -17.82 -24.67
N LEU A 121 -7.63 -18.91 -24.30
CA LEU A 121 -7.00 -20.08 -23.68
C LEU A 121 -6.60 -21.07 -24.79
N HIS A 122 -5.31 -21.06 -25.12
CA HIS A 122 -4.69 -22.05 -26.02
C HIS A 122 -4.54 -23.39 -25.31
#